data_AF-F7VKQ1-F1
#
_entry.id   AF-F7VKQ1-F1
#
_cell.length_a   1.000
_cell.length_b   1.000
_cell.length_c   1.000
_cell.angle_alpha   90.00
_cell.angle_beta   90.00
_cell.angle_gamma   90.00
#
_symmetry.space_group_name_H-M   'P 1'
#
loop_
_entity.id
_entity.type
_entity.pdbx_description
1 polymer ?
#
loop_
_entity_poly.entity_id
_entity_poly.type
_entity_poly.pdbx_seq_one_letter_code
_entity_poly.pdbx_strand_id
1 'polypeptide(L)'
;MLFPFFAAALLFSTWGALAAPTQPHSQLSRRSGIALPPGYSHIIFQDDFSLLPPGSQPSPSKWIIATGTSYPNGPANWGTNEIQTYTKALSNINITSSGTLLITPLRVSGSGSGSGNVLDSSSSTSSSSSSAAAAAAAAPDNGKDNWTSARIETVADHIACPPGGKLLMSASLKFGSAPSPSQMGIWPSFWALGSEFRRSGKFDQWPAAGEIDIAESTNGSPDVWRLCTAGPPPAGRATSFLG
;
A
#
# COMPACT_ATOMS: atom_id res chain seq x y z
N MET A 1 -64.23 51.70 -16.56
CA MET A 1 -64.40 50.42 -17.26
C MET A 1 -63.58 49.39 -16.48
N LEU A 2 -64.10 48.75 -15.43
CA LEU A 2 -65.15 47.71 -15.32
C LEU A 2 -64.76 46.37 -15.99
N PHE A 3 -64.52 45.36 -15.14
CA PHE A 3 -64.32 43.91 -15.38
C PHE A 3 -65.44 43.25 -16.23
N PRO A 4 -65.28 42.04 -16.86
CA PRO A 4 -65.19 40.71 -16.21
C PRO A 4 -64.19 39.70 -16.85
N PHE A 5 -63.46 38.88 -16.09
CA PHE A 5 -63.81 37.57 -15.49
C PHE A 5 -64.33 36.48 -16.46
N PHE A 6 -63.55 35.41 -16.62
CA PHE A 6 -64.03 34.03 -16.54
C PHE A 6 -62.99 33.14 -15.84
N ALA A 7 -63.45 32.40 -14.84
CA ALA A 7 -62.72 31.41 -14.08
C ALA A 7 -62.85 30.03 -14.75
N ALA A 8 -61.83 29.18 -14.59
CA ALA A 8 -61.98 27.74 -14.61
C ALA A 8 -60.95 27.11 -13.65
N ALA A 9 -61.45 26.51 -12.58
CA ALA A 9 -60.70 25.66 -11.66
C ALA A 9 -60.71 24.22 -12.19
N LEU A 10 -59.64 23.45 -11.97
CA LEU A 10 -59.69 21.98 -11.99
C LEU A 10 -58.55 21.34 -11.18
N LEU A 11 -58.96 20.82 -10.02
CA LEU A 11 -58.58 19.60 -9.30
C LEU A 11 -57.08 19.22 -9.13
N PHE A 12 -56.66 19.24 -7.87
CA PHE A 12 -55.48 18.54 -7.36
C PHE A 12 -55.68 17.01 -7.42
N SER A 13 -54.73 16.29 -8.01
CA SER A 13 -54.50 14.87 -7.72
C SER A 13 -53.17 14.75 -6.97
N THR A 14 -53.24 14.22 -5.76
CA THR A 14 -52.08 13.89 -4.95
C THR A 14 -51.45 12.61 -5.50
N TRP A 15 -50.23 12.70 -6.01
CA TRP A 15 -49.36 11.55 -6.11
C TRP A 15 -48.51 11.49 -4.84
N GLY A 16 -48.81 10.48 -4.02
CA GLY A 16 -47.99 10.11 -2.88
C GLY A 16 -46.63 9.68 -3.40
N ALA A 17 -45.65 10.58 -3.29
CA ALA A 17 -44.26 10.15 -3.21
C ALA A 17 -44.13 9.40 -1.89
N LEU A 18 -44.02 8.06 -1.96
CA LEU A 18 -43.41 7.30 -0.89
C LEU A 18 -42.05 7.95 -0.63
N ALA A 19 -41.97 8.72 0.44
CA ALA A 19 -40.71 9.13 1.02
C ALA A 19 -39.97 7.82 1.30
N ALA A 20 -38.94 7.53 0.49
CA ALA A 20 -37.95 6.55 0.86
C ALA A 20 -37.53 6.91 2.29
N PRO A 21 -37.56 5.97 3.26
CA PRO A 21 -37.05 6.28 4.58
C PRO A 21 -35.63 6.77 4.37
N THR A 22 -35.41 8.05 4.64
CA THR A 22 -34.09 8.60 4.91
C THR A 22 -33.61 7.80 6.10
N GLN A 23 -32.94 6.68 5.82
CA GLN A 23 -32.15 6.02 6.83
C GLN A 23 -31.24 7.13 7.34
N PRO A 24 -31.25 7.46 8.64
CA PRO A 24 -30.07 8.09 9.18
C PRO A 24 -28.96 7.15 8.77
N HIS A 25 -28.00 7.64 7.98
CA HIS A 25 -26.72 7.00 7.87
C HIS A 25 -26.27 6.91 9.33
N SER A 26 -26.52 5.76 9.94
CA SER A 26 -25.89 5.34 11.16
C SER A 26 -24.44 5.49 10.80
N GLN A 27 -23.85 6.60 11.27
CA GLN A 27 -22.43 6.79 11.35
C GLN A 27 -21.98 5.52 12.05
N LEU A 28 -21.54 4.54 11.26
CA LEU A 28 -20.82 3.40 11.77
C LEU A 28 -19.72 4.08 12.55
N SER A 29 -19.82 3.99 13.87
CA SER A 29 -18.74 4.33 14.75
C SER A 29 -17.62 3.37 14.36
N ARG A 30 -16.85 3.74 13.34
CA ARG A 30 -15.69 2.99 12.87
C ARG A 30 -14.59 3.30 13.87
N ARG A 31 -14.81 2.79 15.08
CA ARG A 31 -13.82 2.76 16.12
C ARG A 31 -12.73 1.85 15.59
N SER A 32 -11.58 2.45 15.26
CA SER A 32 -10.35 1.75 14.94
C SER A 32 -10.06 0.82 16.11
N GLY A 33 -10.34 -0.46 15.93
CA GLY A 33 -10.38 -1.45 17.00
C GLY A 33 -9.87 -2.77 16.45
N ILE A 34 -8.60 -2.80 16.06
CA ILE A 34 -7.91 -4.05 15.80
C ILE A 34 -8.00 -4.86 17.09
N ALA A 35 -8.65 -6.03 17.03
CA ALA A 35 -8.63 -6.97 18.12
C ALA A 35 -7.22 -7.56 18.24
N LEU A 36 -6.53 -7.25 19.33
CA LEU A 36 -5.22 -7.83 19.60
C LEU A 36 -5.38 -9.33 19.88
N PRO A 37 -4.53 -10.20 19.29
CA PRO A 37 -4.55 -11.61 19.64
C PRO A 37 -4.25 -11.83 21.13
N PRO A 38 -4.72 -12.95 21.72
CA PRO A 38 -4.40 -13.29 23.10
C PRO A 38 -2.89 -13.19 23.38
N GLY A 39 -2.52 -12.51 24.47
CA GLY A 39 -1.13 -12.27 24.86
C GLY A 39 -0.51 -10.98 24.32
N TYR A 40 -1.23 -10.21 23.50
CA TYR A 40 -0.84 -8.86 23.09
C TYR A 40 -1.76 -7.82 23.74
N SER A 41 -1.16 -6.76 24.32
CA SER A 41 -1.90 -5.74 25.08
C SER A 41 -1.66 -4.30 24.60
N HIS A 42 -0.70 -4.08 23.70
CA HIS A 42 -0.32 -2.74 23.25
C HIS A 42 -0.20 -2.69 21.72
N ILE A 43 -0.81 -1.67 21.12
CA ILE A 43 -0.56 -1.27 19.73
C ILE A 43 0.48 -0.17 19.77
N ILE A 44 1.65 -0.42 19.19
CA ILE A 44 2.76 0.55 19.15
C ILE A 44 2.82 1.33 17.84
N PHE A 45 2.23 0.78 16.78
CA PHE A 45 1.99 1.46 15.52
C PHE A 45 0.76 0.83 14.86
N GLN A 46 -0.02 1.66 14.18
CA GLN A 46 -1.16 1.24 13.37
C GLN A 46 -1.43 2.30 12.31
N ASP A 47 -1.74 1.85 11.12
CA ASP A 47 -2.51 2.60 10.15
C ASP A 47 -3.55 1.67 9.55
N ASP A 48 -4.80 2.11 9.43
CA ASP A 48 -5.86 1.34 8.76
C ASP A 48 -6.37 2.06 7.50
N PHE A 49 -5.78 3.22 7.18
CA PHE A 49 -6.08 4.12 6.05
C PHE A 49 -7.54 4.59 5.93
N SER A 50 -8.41 4.18 6.85
CA SER A 50 -9.86 4.31 6.71
C SER A 50 -10.39 5.73 6.86
N LEU A 51 -9.61 6.59 7.52
CA LEU A 51 -9.95 7.97 7.81
C LEU A 51 -9.37 8.95 6.77
N LEU A 52 -8.61 8.44 5.80
CA LEU A 52 -7.99 9.26 4.78
C LEU A 52 -8.94 9.43 3.57
N PRO A 53 -9.01 10.62 2.95
CA PRO A 53 -9.86 10.84 1.78
C PRO A 53 -9.48 9.93 0.61
N PRO A 54 -10.45 9.39 -0.15
CA PRO A 54 -10.16 8.66 -1.38
C PRO A 54 -9.35 9.52 -2.37
N GLY A 55 -8.37 8.91 -3.03
CA GLY A 55 -7.42 9.58 -3.92
C GLY A 55 -6.31 10.36 -3.21
N SER A 56 -6.28 10.41 -1.87
CA SER A 56 -5.18 11.03 -1.12
C SER A 56 -3.98 10.09 -1.01
N GLN A 57 -2.83 10.64 -0.61
CA GLN A 57 -1.65 9.85 -0.22
C GLN A 57 -1.76 9.34 1.22
N PRO A 58 -0.99 8.31 1.61
CA PRO A 58 -0.86 7.94 3.03
C PRO A 58 -0.31 9.11 3.86
N SER A 59 -0.64 9.11 5.17
CA SER A 59 -0.25 10.21 6.05
C SER A 59 1.27 10.38 6.13
N PRO A 60 1.82 11.58 5.84
CA PRO A 60 3.27 11.83 5.94
C PRO A 60 3.79 11.82 7.38
N SER A 61 2.90 11.88 8.38
CA SER A 61 3.29 11.68 9.79
C SER A 61 3.58 10.22 10.14
N LYS A 62 3.14 9.29 9.30
CA LYS A 62 3.31 7.84 9.50
C LYS A 62 4.20 7.20 8.44
N TRP A 63 4.17 7.72 7.22
CA TRP A 63 4.81 7.11 6.06
C TRP A 63 5.75 8.06 5.32
N ILE A 64 6.94 7.55 5.01
CA ILE A 64 7.90 8.13 4.07
C ILE A 64 7.63 7.44 2.73
N ILE A 65 7.49 8.21 1.64
CA ILE A 65 7.43 7.67 0.28
C ILE A 65 8.83 7.76 -0.32
N ALA A 66 9.47 6.61 -0.53
CA ALA A 66 10.77 6.54 -1.19
C ALA A 66 10.59 6.72 -2.71
N THR A 67 11.49 7.49 -3.34
CA THR A 67 11.40 7.79 -4.77
C THR A 67 12.72 7.54 -5.49
N GLY A 68 12.66 7.34 -6.81
CA GLY A 68 13.83 7.06 -7.63
C GLY A 68 14.12 5.56 -7.74
N THR A 69 15.35 5.25 -8.12
CA THR A 69 15.87 3.88 -8.32
C THR A 69 16.85 3.45 -7.23
N SER A 70 17.08 4.29 -6.21
CA SER A 70 17.91 4.01 -5.05
C SER A 70 17.62 5.01 -3.93
N TYR A 71 18.06 4.69 -2.70
CA TYR A 71 18.31 5.74 -1.71
C TYR A 71 19.43 6.68 -2.20
N PRO A 72 19.50 7.93 -1.69
CA PRO A 72 20.68 8.77 -1.89
C PRO A 72 21.94 8.07 -1.39
N ASN A 73 22.94 7.85 -2.24
CA ASN A 73 24.14 7.05 -1.96
C ASN A 73 23.88 5.57 -1.64
N GLY A 74 22.68 5.07 -1.92
CA GLY A 74 22.34 3.66 -1.82
C GLY A 74 22.79 2.85 -3.05
N PRO A 75 22.66 1.52 -3.00
CA PRO A 75 22.91 0.68 -4.17
C PRO A 75 21.96 1.07 -5.31
N ALA A 76 22.49 1.08 -6.53
CA ALA A 76 21.67 1.29 -7.73
C ALA A 76 20.61 0.19 -7.85
N ASN A 77 19.47 0.54 -8.47
CA ASN A 77 18.35 -0.38 -8.69
C ASN A 77 17.93 -1.11 -7.41
N TRP A 78 17.90 -0.36 -6.30
CA TRP A 78 17.57 -0.83 -4.95
C TRP A 78 18.39 -2.03 -4.44
N GLY A 79 19.52 -2.37 -5.08
CA GLY A 79 20.38 -3.51 -4.72
C GLY A 79 19.92 -4.86 -5.29
N THR A 80 18.83 -4.88 -6.06
CA THR A 80 18.09 -6.08 -6.50
C THR A 80 17.95 -6.15 -8.02
N ASN A 81 18.50 -5.17 -8.75
CA ASN A 81 18.34 -5.00 -10.21
C ASN A 81 16.88 -4.74 -10.63
N GLU A 82 16.06 -4.22 -9.72
CA GLU A 82 14.72 -3.73 -10.01
C GLU A 82 14.72 -2.62 -11.08
N ILE A 83 13.72 -2.62 -11.96
CA ILE A 83 13.70 -1.76 -13.16
C ILE A 83 12.77 -0.55 -13.05
N GLN A 84 11.94 -0.47 -12.00
CA GLN A 84 11.01 0.62 -11.80
C GLN A 84 11.66 1.85 -11.17
N THR A 85 11.12 3.02 -11.49
CA THR A 85 11.32 4.24 -10.70
C THR A 85 10.18 4.38 -9.70
N TYR A 86 10.47 4.37 -8.40
CA TYR A 86 9.43 4.66 -7.41
C TYR A 86 9.06 6.15 -7.45
N THR A 87 7.76 6.43 -7.35
CA THR A 87 7.24 7.80 -7.39
C THR A 87 6.21 8.02 -6.29
N LYS A 88 5.92 9.30 -6.05
CA LYS A 88 4.81 9.75 -5.20
C LYS A 88 3.55 10.07 -6.01
N ALA A 89 3.48 9.72 -7.30
CA ALA A 89 2.31 10.01 -8.11
C ALA A 89 1.09 9.27 -7.58
N LEU A 90 -0.08 9.92 -7.57
CA LEU A 90 -1.33 9.30 -7.14
C LEU A 90 -1.72 8.09 -8.01
N SER A 91 -1.18 8.01 -9.22
CA SER A 91 -1.30 6.85 -10.10
C SER A 91 -0.54 5.62 -9.59
N ASN A 92 0.51 5.81 -8.78
CA ASN A 92 1.28 4.72 -8.17
C ASN A 92 0.91 4.47 -6.71
N ILE A 93 0.44 5.48 -5.98
CA ILE A 93 0.06 5.33 -4.57
C ILE A 93 -1.09 6.26 -4.17
N ASN A 94 -2.20 5.67 -3.71
CA ASN A 94 -3.33 6.42 -3.20
C ASN A 94 -4.19 5.61 -2.21
N ILE A 95 -5.11 6.29 -1.53
CA ILE A 95 -6.17 5.68 -0.73
C ILE A 95 -7.40 5.41 -1.61
N THR A 96 -7.92 4.19 -1.57
CA THR A 96 -9.12 3.80 -2.32
C THR A 96 -10.39 4.38 -1.70
N SER A 97 -11.51 4.31 -2.43
CA SER A 97 -12.83 4.66 -1.90
C SER A 97 -13.29 3.77 -0.73
N SER A 98 -12.73 2.57 -0.59
CA SER A 98 -12.99 1.67 0.54
C SER A 98 -12.09 1.93 1.76
N GLY A 99 -11.18 2.90 1.67
CA GLY A 99 -10.26 3.26 2.76
C GLY A 99 -9.14 2.24 2.93
N THR A 100 -8.55 1.79 1.81
CA THR A 100 -7.35 0.93 1.79
C THR A 100 -6.23 1.64 1.04
N LEU A 101 -4.98 1.31 1.34
CA LEU A 101 -3.85 1.77 0.54
C LEU A 101 -3.80 0.96 -0.76
N LEU A 102 -3.59 1.64 -1.88
CA LEU A 102 -3.38 1.03 -3.19
C LEU A 102 -2.00 1.41 -3.69
N ILE A 103 -1.20 0.40 -4.05
CA ILE A 103 0.07 0.59 -4.75
C ILE A 103 -0.06 -0.03 -6.13
N THR A 104 0.15 0.76 -7.17
CA THR A 104 -0.06 0.32 -8.54
C THR A 104 1.24 0.47 -9.33
N PRO A 105 1.86 -0.65 -9.74
CA PRO A 105 2.89 -0.59 -10.76
C PRO A 105 2.28 -0.24 -12.13
N LEU A 106 2.94 0.64 -12.85
CA LEU A 106 2.49 1.12 -14.15
C LEU A 106 3.63 1.05 -15.17
N ARG A 107 3.32 0.50 -16.34
CA ARG A 107 4.16 0.61 -17.52
C ARG A 107 3.91 1.96 -18.17
N VAL A 108 4.95 2.78 -18.26
CA VAL A 108 4.94 4.08 -18.94
C VAL A 108 5.57 3.90 -20.30
N SER A 109 4.73 3.85 -21.33
CA SER A 109 5.17 3.91 -22.72
C SER A 109 5.84 5.28 -22.97
N GLY A 110 7.03 5.28 -23.58
CA GLY A 110 7.69 6.52 -23.98
C GLY A 110 6.81 7.34 -24.93
N SER A 111 6.32 8.49 -24.45
CA SER A 111 5.48 9.49 -25.15
C SER A 111 4.08 9.03 -25.59
N GLY A 112 3.05 9.49 -24.85
CA GLY A 112 1.68 9.55 -25.34
C GLY A 112 0.64 9.16 -24.28
N SER A 113 -0.25 10.09 -23.95
CA SER A 113 -1.44 9.88 -23.12
C SER A 113 -2.23 8.66 -23.62
N GLY A 114 -2.25 7.56 -22.86
CA GLY A 114 -2.99 6.36 -23.25
C GLY A 114 -2.87 5.22 -22.25
N SER A 115 -3.91 5.06 -21.43
CA SER A 115 -4.33 3.84 -20.70
C SER A 115 -3.26 2.74 -20.54
N GLY A 116 -2.36 2.89 -19.56
CA GLY A 116 -1.47 1.80 -19.15
C GLY A 116 -2.26 0.64 -18.56
N ASN A 117 -1.84 -0.60 -18.84
CA ASN A 117 -2.42 -1.78 -18.18
C ASN A 117 -2.23 -1.63 -16.66
N VAL A 118 -3.33 -1.37 -15.95
CA VAL A 118 -3.36 -1.24 -14.49
C VAL A 118 -3.29 -2.64 -13.89
N LEU A 119 -2.16 -2.96 -13.26
CA LEU A 119 -2.06 -4.15 -12.42
C LEU A 119 -2.33 -3.71 -10.98
N ASP A 120 -3.59 -3.75 -10.57
CA ASP A 120 -4.04 -3.42 -9.20
C ASP A 120 -3.29 -4.27 -8.19
N SER A 121 -2.59 -3.68 -7.21
CA SER A 121 -2.14 -4.37 -6.00
C SER A 121 -2.66 -3.62 -4.78
N SER A 122 -3.78 -4.06 -4.23
CA SER A 122 -4.47 -3.40 -3.12
C SER A 122 -3.96 -3.90 -1.76
N SER A 123 -3.20 -3.08 -1.04
CA SER A 123 -2.70 -3.40 0.31
C SER A 123 -3.53 -2.70 1.39
N SER A 124 -4.36 -3.42 2.16
CA SER A 124 -4.88 -2.89 3.43
C SER A 124 -3.88 -3.19 4.57
N THR A 125 -2.87 -2.36 4.72
CA THR A 125 -1.90 -2.53 5.82
C THR A 125 -2.59 -2.25 7.16
N SER A 126 -2.28 -3.10 8.15
CA SER A 126 -2.63 -2.94 9.57
C SER A 126 -1.36 -3.18 10.38
N SER A 127 -0.27 -2.47 10.09
CA SER A 127 1.05 -2.83 10.61
C SER A 127 1.35 -2.25 11.97
N SER A 128 2.13 -3.02 12.75
CA SER A 128 3.07 -2.52 13.75
C SER A 128 4.45 -2.61 13.08
N SER A 129 5.08 -1.46 12.75
CA SER A 129 6.30 -1.27 11.91
C SER A 129 6.43 -2.09 10.63
N SER A 130 6.56 -1.42 9.50
CA SER A 130 6.84 -2.12 8.24
C SER A 130 7.29 -1.15 7.16
N SER A 131 8.23 -1.61 6.34
CA SER A 131 8.34 -1.15 4.98
C SER A 131 7.31 -1.93 4.13
N ALA A 132 6.51 -1.24 3.34
CA ALA A 132 5.63 -1.87 2.36
C ALA A 132 6.04 -1.36 0.98
N ALA A 133 6.42 -2.27 0.09
CA ALA A 133 6.81 -1.92 -1.27
C ALA A 133 6.14 -2.89 -2.22
N ALA A 134 5.35 -2.37 -3.17
CA ALA A 134 5.01 -3.18 -4.33
C ALA A 134 6.04 -2.87 -5.42
N ALA A 135 7.01 -3.76 -5.61
CA ALA A 135 7.88 -3.67 -6.76
C ALA A 135 7.16 -4.26 -7.98
N ALA A 136 7.36 -3.63 -9.13
CA ALA A 136 7.19 -4.31 -10.40
C ALA A 136 8.56 -4.46 -11.01
N ALA A 137 9.20 -5.59 -10.75
CA ALA A 137 10.35 -6.04 -11.51
C ALA A 137 9.87 -6.67 -12.82
N ALA A 138 9.00 -6.01 -13.60
CA ALA A 138 8.50 -6.57 -14.85
C ALA A 138 9.69 -7.07 -15.69
N ALA A 139 9.58 -8.26 -16.28
CA ALA A 139 10.61 -8.74 -17.19
C ALA A 139 10.87 -7.66 -18.25
N PRO A 140 12.14 -7.34 -18.57
CA PRO A 140 12.44 -6.28 -19.51
C PRO A 140 11.90 -6.65 -20.90
N ASP A 141 10.88 -5.94 -21.36
CA ASP A 141 10.59 -5.82 -22.79
C ASP A 141 11.71 -4.96 -23.40
N ASN A 142 12.81 -5.60 -23.81
CA ASN A 142 13.85 -5.08 -24.70
C ASN A 142 14.40 -3.66 -24.40
N GLY A 143 14.35 -3.20 -23.15
CA GLY A 143 14.88 -1.90 -22.72
C GLY A 143 14.13 -0.65 -23.22
N LYS A 144 12.85 -0.77 -23.60
CA LYS A 144 12.05 0.37 -24.13
C LYS A 144 10.97 0.90 -23.19
N ASP A 145 10.63 0.17 -22.13
CA ASP A 145 9.54 0.55 -21.22
C ASP A 145 10.06 1.06 -19.89
N ASN A 146 9.54 2.22 -19.47
CA ASN A 146 9.81 2.77 -18.15
C ASN A 146 8.72 2.28 -17.20
N TRP A 147 9.09 1.61 -16.11
CA TRP A 147 8.13 1.23 -15.07
C TRP A 147 8.12 2.24 -13.94
N THR A 148 6.95 2.52 -13.39
CA THR A 148 6.80 3.27 -12.14
C THR A 148 6.04 2.45 -11.12
N SER A 149 6.34 2.66 -9.83
CA SER A 149 5.59 2.07 -8.72
C SER A 149 5.70 2.96 -7.47
N ALA A 150 5.35 2.45 -6.29
CA ALA A 150 5.63 3.12 -5.02
C ALA A 150 6.26 2.18 -3.98
N ARG A 151 7.08 2.78 -3.11
CA ARG A 151 7.69 2.18 -1.93
C ARG A 151 7.45 3.12 -0.75
N ILE A 152 6.94 2.58 0.35
CA ILE A 152 6.71 3.33 1.57
C ILE A 152 7.35 2.68 2.78
N GLU A 153 7.79 3.52 3.71
CA GLU A 153 8.48 3.13 4.94
C GLU A 153 7.84 3.86 6.11
N THR A 154 7.78 3.23 7.28
CA THR A 154 7.32 3.96 8.46
C THR A 154 8.28 5.08 8.83
N VAL A 155 7.73 6.25 9.19
CA VAL A 155 8.48 7.34 9.82
C VAL A 155 9.10 6.83 11.13
N ALA A 156 8.30 6.08 11.91
CA ALA A 156 8.75 5.46 13.15
C ALA A 156 9.93 4.49 12.90
N ASP A 157 10.96 4.64 13.74
CA ASP A 157 12.24 3.92 13.68
C ASP A 157 12.62 3.29 15.04
N HIS A 158 11.71 3.36 16.01
CA HIS A 158 11.88 2.89 17.39
C HIS A 158 11.03 1.66 17.71
N ILE A 159 10.45 1.04 16.68
CA ILE A 159 9.58 -0.12 16.86
C ILE A 159 10.47 -1.34 17.03
N ALA A 160 10.48 -1.86 18.24
CA ALA A 160 11.31 -2.99 18.62
C ALA A 160 10.60 -3.82 19.68
N CYS A 161 10.99 -5.09 19.76
CA CYS A 161 10.58 -5.95 20.84
C CYS A 161 11.42 -5.63 22.09
N PRO A 162 10.81 -5.31 23.25
CA PRO A 162 11.57 -5.14 24.48
C PRO A 162 12.23 -6.46 24.90
N PRO A 163 13.34 -6.44 25.64
CA PRO A 163 13.98 -7.67 26.15
C PRO A 163 12.97 -8.58 26.87
N GLY A 164 12.89 -9.84 26.45
CA GLY A 164 11.94 -10.82 26.98
C GLY A 164 10.49 -10.65 26.53
N GLY A 165 10.20 -9.65 25.70
CA GLY A 165 8.88 -9.41 25.13
C GLY A 165 8.60 -10.23 23.86
N LYS A 166 7.43 -9.96 23.26
CA LYS A 166 7.08 -10.41 21.92
C LYS A 166 6.57 -9.22 21.11
N LEU A 167 6.88 -9.19 19.83
CA LEU A 167 6.35 -8.21 18.88
C LEU A 167 5.57 -8.95 17.81
N LEU A 168 4.37 -8.46 17.49
CA LEU A 168 3.57 -8.91 16.35
C LEU A 168 3.58 -7.82 15.31
N MET A 169 3.94 -8.19 14.08
CA MET A 169 3.78 -7.36 12.89
C MET A 169 2.81 -8.08 11.95
N SER A 170 1.77 -7.40 11.51
CA SER A 170 0.73 -7.97 10.64
C SER A 170 0.28 -6.98 9.57
N ALA A 171 -0.29 -7.48 8.49
CA ALA A 171 -0.96 -6.67 7.48
C ALA A 171 -2.04 -7.50 6.79
N SER A 172 -3.10 -6.85 6.31
CA SER A 172 -4.16 -7.50 5.53
C SER A 172 -3.96 -7.16 4.05
N LEU A 173 -3.21 -7.98 3.33
CA LEU A 173 -2.79 -7.64 1.96
C LEU A 173 -3.62 -8.39 0.92
N LYS A 174 -3.92 -7.72 -0.20
CA LYS A 174 -4.40 -8.37 -1.41
C LYS A 174 -3.40 -8.09 -2.54
N PHE A 175 -2.74 -9.13 -3.02
CA PHE A 175 -1.92 -9.01 -4.21
C PHE A 175 -2.78 -8.94 -5.46
N GLY A 176 -2.20 -8.45 -6.54
CA GLY A 176 -2.95 -8.22 -7.76
C GLY A 176 -3.59 -9.47 -8.31
N SER A 177 -4.79 -9.31 -8.86
CA SER A 177 -5.62 -10.41 -9.37
C SER A 177 -5.57 -10.53 -10.89
N ALA A 178 -4.60 -9.89 -11.55
CA ALA A 178 -4.40 -10.09 -12.98
C ALA A 178 -3.92 -11.54 -13.24
N PRO A 179 -4.14 -12.11 -14.44
CA PRO A 179 -3.61 -13.43 -14.77
C PRO A 179 -2.08 -13.46 -14.62
N SER A 180 -1.53 -14.54 -14.08
CA SER A 180 -0.08 -14.72 -13.86
C SER A 180 0.81 -14.37 -15.08
N PRO A 181 0.45 -14.70 -16.34
CA PRO A 181 1.23 -14.27 -17.50
C PRO A 181 1.38 -12.75 -17.63
N SER A 182 0.38 -11.98 -17.18
CA SER A 182 0.39 -10.51 -17.17
C SER A 182 1.10 -9.93 -15.95
N GLN A 183 1.52 -10.77 -15.01
CA GLN A 183 2.20 -10.38 -13.77
C GLN A 183 3.66 -10.83 -13.75
N MET A 184 4.22 -11.28 -14.88
CA MET A 184 5.61 -11.70 -14.95
C MET A 184 6.53 -10.54 -14.54
N GLY A 185 7.31 -10.78 -13.48
CA GLY A 185 8.18 -9.81 -12.86
C GLY A 185 7.54 -8.93 -11.77
N ILE A 186 6.22 -8.98 -11.58
CA ILE A 186 5.59 -8.27 -10.46
C ILE A 186 6.02 -8.93 -9.14
N TRP A 187 6.55 -8.13 -8.21
CA TRP A 187 7.12 -8.56 -6.93
C TRP A 187 6.61 -7.70 -5.76
N PRO A 188 5.37 -7.91 -5.30
CA PRO A 188 4.88 -7.26 -4.09
C PRO A 188 5.60 -7.79 -2.85
N SER A 189 5.90 -6.89 -1.91
CA SER A 189 6.60 -7.20 -0.67
C SER A 189 6.04 -6.41 0.53
N PHE A 190 6.09 -7.03 1.70
CA PHE A 190 5.83 -6.44 3.01
C PHE A 190 6.85 -6.98 3.99
N TRP A 191 7.68 -6.08 4.52
CA TRP A 191 8.92 -6.45 5.19
C TRP A 191 9.31 -5.42 6.26
N ALA A 192 10.33 -5.72 7.04
CA ALA A 192 10.88 -4.83 8.06
C ALA A 192 12.41 -4.85 8.00
N LEU A 193 13.02 -3.69 8.26
CA LEU A 193 14.46 -3.50 8.22
C LEU A 193 14.92 -2.82 9.51
N GLY A 194 16.12 -3.18 9.99
CA GLY A 194 16.73 -2.50 11.14
C GLY A 194 16.82 -0.99 10.92
N SER A 195 16.42 -0.21 11.93
CA SER A 195 16.34 1.25 11.83
C SER A 195 17.69 1.93 11.57
N GLU A 196 18.79 1.29 11.95
CA GLU A 196 20.15 1.77 11.66
C GLU A 196 20.41 1.90 10.16
N PHE A 197 19.80 1.05 9.32
CA PHE A 197 19.99 1.12 7.87
C PHE A 197 19.58 2.49 7.30
N ARG A 198 18.50 3.08 7.84
CA ARG A 198 18.05 4.42 7.47
C ARG A 198 18.74 5.51 8.30
N ARG A 199 18.91 5.30 9.62
CA ARG A 199 19.46 6.30 10.54
C ARG A 199 20.92 6.66 10.25
N SER A 200 21.72 5.67 9.84
CA SER A 200 23.13 5.87 9.54
C SER A 200 23.37 6.63 8.23
N GLY A 201 22.39 6.59 7.31
CA GLY A 201 22.56 7.01 5.92
C GLY A 201 23.58 6.17 5.14
N LYS A 202 24.00 5.03 5.71
CA LYS A 202 24.97 4.10 5.14
C LYS A 202 24.24 2.82 4.73
N PHE A 203 24.07 2.65 3.43
CA PHE A 203 23.32 1.54 2.85
C PHE A 203 24.18 0.28 2.59
N ASP A 204 25.41 0.25 3.12
CA ASP A 204 26.34 -0.89 3.11
C ASP A 204 26.19 -1.79 4.35
N GLN A 205 25.27 -1.44 5.26
CA GLN A 205 25.03 -2.16 6.51
C GLN A 205 24.16 -3.40 6.34
N TRP A 206 23.54 -3.60 5.18
CA TRP A 206 22.84 -4.84 4.87
C TRP A 206 23.86 -5.97 4.64
N PRO A 207 23.63 -7.19 5.17
CA PRO A 207 22.47 -7.65 5.95
C PRO A 207 22.63 -7.53 7.48
N ALA A 208 23.72 -6.91 7.96
CA ALA A 208 23.98 -6.78 9.39
C ALA A 208 22.93 -5.94 10.15
N ALA A 209 22.24 -5.04 9.44
CA ALA A 209 21.10 -4.30 9.98
C ALA A 209 19.89 -5.20 10.32
N GLY A 210 19.80 -6.39 9.72
CA GLY A 210 18.69 -7.33 9.89
C GLY A 210 17.47 -6.97 9.06
N GLU A 211 16.91 -7.96 8.37
CA GLU A 211 15.73 -7.87 7.51
C GLU A 211 14.76 -9.01 7.82
N ILE A 212 13.47 -8.71 7.85
CA ILE A 212 12.38 -9.67 8.03
C ILE A 212 11.34 -9.45 6.93
N ASP A 213 11.25 -10.38 6.00
CA ASP A 213 10.29 -10.41 4.91
C ASP A 213 9.05 -11.19 5.37
N ILE A 214 7.96 -10.45 5.62
CA ILE A 214 6.73 -10.99 6.22
C ILE A 214 5.81 -11.56 5.14
N ALA A 215 5.84 -10.97 3.95
CA ALA A 215 5.14 -11.48 2.78
C ALA A 215 5.81 -10.97 1.50
N GLU A 216 6.26 -11.90 0.66
CA GLU A 216 6.68 -11.64 -0.71
C GLU A 216 5.92 -12.56 -1.66
N SER A 217 5.61 -12.09 -2.86
CA SER A 217 5.12 -12.93 -3.96
C SER A 217 5.77 -12.49 -5.26
N THR A 218 5.85 -13.38 -6.25
CA THR A 218 6.43 -13.07 -7.56
C THR A 218 5.55 -13.63 -8.67
N ASN A 219 5.55 -12.99 -9.83
CA ASN A 219 4.98 -13.53 -11.07
C ASN A 219 3.48 -13.88 -11.01
N GLY A 220 2.73 -13.25 -10.09
CA GLY A 220 1.33 -13.62 -9.85
C GLY A 220 1.15 -14.98 -9.19
N SER A 221 2.19 -15.52 -8.56
CA SER A 221 2.12 -16.76 -7.79
C SER A 221 1.14 -16.59 -6.62
N PRO A 222 0.28 -17.58 -6.35
CA PRO A 222 -0.55 -17.60 -5.15
C PRO A 222 0.28 -17.82 -3.87
N ASP A 223 1.55 -18.24 -4.00
CA ASP A 223 2.43 -18.51 -2.88
C ASP A 223 2.96 -17.21 -2.26
N VAL A 224 3.18 -17.25 -0.95
CA VAL A 224 3.78 -16.17 -0.17
C VAL A 224 5.05 -16.67 0.50
N TRP A 225 6.17 -16.03 0.20
CA TRP A 225 7.47 -16.31 0.82
C TRP A 225 7.69 -15.44 2.05
N ARG A 226 8.43 -16.01 3.01
CA ARG A 226 8.84 -15.36 4.26
C ARG A 226 10.30 -15.67 4.54
N LEU A 227 11.07 -14.63 4.83
CA LEU A 227 12.50 -14.74 4.99
C LEU A 227 12.97 -13.86 6.16
N CYS A 228 13.98 -14.34 6.88
CA CYS A 228 14.76 -13.49 7.77
C CYS A 228 16.21 -13.52 7.31
N THR A 229 16.82 -12.34 7.18
CA THR A 229 18.21 -12.19 6.76
C THR A 229 18.98 -11.38 7.80
N ALA A 230 20.09 -11.94 8.28
CA ALA A 230 20.99 -11.27 9.23
C ALA A 230 22.43 -11.78 9.09
N GLY A 231 23.41 -11.02 9.59
CA GLY A 231 24.80 -11.45 9.66
C GLY A 231 25.75 -10.58 8.83
N PRO A 232 27.05 -10.91 8.77
CA PRO A 232 28.03 -10.07 8.11
C PRO A 232 27.84 -10.07 6.58
N PRO A 233 28.12 -8.94 5.89
CA PRO A 233 28.17 -8.88 4.43
C PRO A 233 29.22 -9.84 3.85
N PRO A 234 29.10 -10.28 2.58
CA PRO A 234 28.23 -9.72 1.53
C PRO A 234 26.85 -10.39 1.39
N ALA A 235 26.57 -11.51 2.05
CA ALA A 235 25.33 -12.27 1.81
C ALA A 235 24.50 -12.55 3.06
N GLY A 236 25.04 -12.33 4.27
CA GLY A 236 24.35 -12.72 5.50
C GLY A 236 24.03 -14.21 5.53
N ARG A 237 23.30 -14.63 6.56
CA ARG A 237 22.60 -15.92 6.56
C ARG A 237 21.13 -15.62 6.35
N ALA A 238 20.61 -16.11 5.23
CA ALA A 238 19.18 -16.15 4.93
C ALA A 238 18.61 -17.45 5.49
N THR A 239 17.64 -17.36 6.40
CA THR A 239 16.87 -18.53 6.86
C THR A 239 15.43 -18.38 6.39
N SER A 240 15.04 -19.16 5.39
CA SER A 240 13.67 -19.23 4.89
C SER A 240 12.80 -20.08 5.82
N PHE A 241 11.60 -19.61 6.13
CA PHE A 241 10.58 -20.43 6.79
C PHE A 241 9.43 -20.63 5.80
N LEU A 242 9.27 -21.86 5.30
CA LEU A 242 8.08 -22.26 4.54
C LEU A 242 6.97 -22.59 5.54
N GLY A 243 5.80 -22.01 5.37
CA GLY A 243 4.62 -22.22 6.22
C GLY A 243 3.34 -21.77 5.55
#